data_AF-A0A139N466-F1
#
_entry.id   AF-A0A139N466-F1
#
_cell.length_a   1.000
_cell.length_b   1.000
_cell.length_c   1.000
_cell.angle_alpha   90.00
_cell.angle_beta   90.00
_cell.angle_gamma   90.00
#
_symmetry.space_group_name_H-M   'P 1'
#
loop_
_entity.id
_entity.type
_entity.pdbx_description
1 polymer ?
#
loop_
_entity_poly.entity_id
_entity_poly.type
_entity_poly.pdbx_seq_one_letter_code
_entity_poly.pdbx_strand_id
1 'polypeptide(L)' 'MKADKYAFVFDNYNSFLADDLVSKELFLEILKEEVLPWWENDAKKYVVVGVLKSFQVYIIKND' A
#
# COMPACT_ATOMS: atom_id res chain seq x y z
N MET A 1 -14.66 17.91 6.83
CA MET A 1 -13.28 17.94 6.32
C MET A 1 -13.12 16.84 5.29
N LYS A 2 -12.54 17.12 4.12
CA LYS A 2 -12.05 16.05 3.23
C LYS A 2 -10.71 15.59 3.81
N ALA A 3 -10.49 14.27 3.89
CA ALA A 3 -9.19 13.74 4.33
C ALA A 3 -8.10 14.13 3.33
N ASP A 4 -6.94 14.58 3.77
CA ASP A 4 -5.85 15.04 2.87
C ASP A 4 -4.85 13.94 2.51
N LYS A 5 -4.93 12.80 3.21
CA LYS A 5 -4.04 11.64 3.06
C LYS A 5 -4.82 10.35 3.27
N TYR A 6 -4.32 9.28 2.67
CA TYR A 6 -4.74 7.91 2.94
C TYR A 6 -3.57 7.11 3.49
N ALA A 7 -3.85 6.21 4.41
CA ALA A 7 -2.87 5.28 4.96
C ALA A 7 -3.42 3.86 4.83
N PHE A 8 -2.59 2.96 4.29
CA PHE A 8 -2.77 1.53 4.39
C PHE A 8 -1.88 1.03 5.51
N VAL A 9 -2.48 0.46 6.55
CA VAL A 9 -1.77 -0.06 7.71
C VAL A 9 -1.93 -1.58 7.73
N PHE A 10 -0.80 -2.27 7.65
CA PHE A 10 -0.69 -3.71 7.69
C PHE A 10 -0.07 -4.12 9.02
N ASP A 11 -0.93 -4.36 10.02
CA ASP A 11 -0.54 -4.55 11.43
C ASP A 11 -0.32 -6.01 11.84
N ASN A 12 -0.82 -6.94 11.03
CA ASN A 12 -0.80 -8.37 11.28
C ASN A 12 0.30 -9.07 10.46
N TYR A 13 1.39 -8.35 10.16
CA TYR A 13 2.47 -8.82 9.29
C TYR A 13 2.94 -10.22 9.64
N ASN A 14 3.21 -10.52 10.92
CA ASN A 14 3.77 -11.82 11.31
C ASN A 14 2.80 -12.97 11.04
N SER A 15 1.54 -12.81 11.39
CA SER A 15 0.50 -13.82 11.20
C SER A 15 0.03 -13.96 9.74
N PHE A 16 0.15 -12.89 8.96
CA PHE A 16 -0.27 -12.91 7.57
C PHE A 16 0.65 -13.82 6.76
N LEU A 17 0.04 -14.83 6.13
CA LEU A 17 0.73 -15.84 5.32
C LEU A 17 1.97 -16.40 6.04
N ALA A 18 1.84 -16.66 7.35
CA ALA A 18 2.95 -17.16 8.17
C ALA A 18 3.51 -18.49 7.64
N ASP A 19 2.64 -19.34 7.10
CA ASP A 19 2.99 -20.64 6.51
C ASP A 19 3.24 -20.57 4.99
N ASP A 20 3.08 -19.39 4.37
CA ASP A 20 3.27 -19.17 2.93
C ASP A 20 4.12 -17.92 2.67
N LEU A 21 5.41 -18.04 2.96
CA LEU A 21 6.37 -16.94 2.84
C LEU A 21 6.52 -16.44 1.40
N VAL A 22 6.35 -17.31 0.40
CA VAL A 22 6.44 -16.93 -1.02
C VAL A 22 5.33 -15.96 -1.40
N SER A 23 4.09 -16.30 -1.07
CA SER A 23 2.95 -15.40 -1.33
C SER A 23 3.03 -14.13 -0.49
N LYS A 24 3.60 -14.21 0.72
CA LYS A 24 3.85 -13.05 1.57
C LYS A 24 4.83 -12.07 0.92
N GLU A 25 5.98 -12.56 0.46
CA GLU A 25 6.97 -11.76 -0.24
C GLU A 25 6.38 -11.14 -1.51
N LEU A 26 5.67 -11.93 -2.32
CA LEU A 26 5.00 -11.44 -3.52
C LEU A 26 3.99 -10.33 -3.21
N PHE A 27 3.19 -10.45 -2.15
CA PHE A 27 2.27 -9.40 -1.74
C PHE A 27 2.99 -8.08 -1.40
N LEU A 28 4.11 -8.16 -0.68
CA LEU A 28 4.92 -6.99 -0.34
C LEU A 28 5.57 -6.36 -1.57
N GLU A 29 6.02 -7.19 -2.52
CA GLU A 29 6.55 -6.73 -3.81
C GLU A 29 5.48 -6.00 -4.61
N ILE A 30 4.26 -6.54 -4.71
CA ILE A 30 3.13 -5.88 -5.40
C ILE A 30 2.83 -4.52 -4.77
N LEU A 31 2.79 -4.42 -3.44
CA LEU A 31 2.56 -3.14 -2.77
C LEU A 31 3.61 -2.09 -3.16
N LYS A 32 4.88 -2.51 -3.27
CA LYS A 32 6.01 -1.62 -3.53
C LYS A 32 6.20 -1.28 -5.01
N GLU A 33 6.11 -2.27 -5.88
CA GLU A 33 6.50 -2.16 -7.29
C GLU A 33 5.30 -1.84 -8.19
N GLU A 34 4.07 -2.12 -7.76
CA GLU A 34 2.86 -1.86 -8.56
C GLU A 34 1.95 -0.82 -7.91
N VAL A 35 1.52 -1.05 -6.66
CA VAL A 35 0.47 -0.23 -6.02
C VAL A 35 0.95 1.20 -5.75
N LEU A 36 2.13 1.36 -5.15
CA LEU A 36 2.70 2.68 -4.87
C LEU A 36 2.97 3.48 -6.16
N PRO A 37 3.69 2.94 -7.16
CA PRO A 37 3.91 3.65 -8.43
C PRO A 37 2.62 3.96 -9.19
N TRP A 38 1.65 3.04 -9.20
CA TRP A 38 0.34 3.29 -9.81
C TRP A 38 -0.40 4.43 -9.13
N TRP A 39 -0.38 4.49 -7.79
CA TRP A 39 -1.02 5.56 -7.04
C TRP A 39 -0.42 6.93 -7.38
N GLU A 40 0.91 7.02 -7.46
CA GLU A 40 1.61 8.29 -7.74
C GLU A 40 1.42 8.79 -9.18
N ASN A 41 1.26 7.88 -10.14
CA ASN A 41 1.20 8.20 -11.56
C ASN A 41 -0.22 8.11 -12.14
N ASP A 42 -0.76 6.90 -12.19
CA ASP A 42 -1.97 6.59 -12.94
C ASP A 42 -3.22 6.99 -12.18
N ALA A 43 -3.26 6.82 -10.86
CA ALA A 43 -4.41 7.28 -10.08
C ALA A 43 -4.57 8.80 -10.20
N LYS A 44 -3.47 9.55 -10.27
CA LYS A 44 -3.47 11.00 -10.53
C LYS A 44 -4.07 11.35 -11.88
N LYS A 45 -3.84 10.54 -12.90
CA LYS A 45 -4.26 10.81 -14.28
C LYS A 45 -5.68 10.35 -14.56
N TYR A 46 -6.08 9.20 -14.02
CA TYR A 46 -7.31 8.51 -14.41
C TYR A 46 -8.39 8.48 -13.34
N VAL A 47 -8.04 8.60 -12.05
CA VAL A 47 -8.98 8.42 -10.93
C VAL A 47 -9.35 9.74 -10.27
N VAL A 48 -8.39 10.66 -10.12
CA VAL A 48 -8.64 12.00 -9.59
C VAL A 48 -8.44 13.06 -10.67
N VAL A 49 -9.48 13.86 -10.94
CA VAL A 49 -9.39 15.04 -11.82
C VAL A 49 -8.73 16.19 -11.05
N GLY A 50 -7.45 16.04 -10.67
CA GLY A 50 -6.73 17.08 -9.93
C GLY A 50 -5.66 16.59 -8.96
N VAL A 51 -5.73 17.04 -7.70
CA VAL A 51 -4.68 16.80 -6.69
C VAL A 51 -4.79 15.39 -6.11
N LEU A 52 -3.78 14.57 -6.41
CA LEU A 52 -3.59 13.27 -5.77
C LEU A 52 -3.29 13.46 -4.28
N LYS A 53 -4.03 12.74 -3.43
CA LYS A 53 -3.73 12.67 -2.00
C LYS A 53 -2.55 11.74 -1.77
N SER A 54 -1.70 12.08 -0.81
CA SER A 54 -0.61 11.20 -0.39
C SER A 54 -1.19 9.88 0.10
N PHE A 55 -0.60 8.77 -0.36
CA PHE A 55 -0.90 7.42 0.09
C PHE A 55 0.35 6.84 0.75
N GLN A 56 0.19 6.36 1.97
CA GLN A 56 1.29 5.86 2.78
C GLN A 56 1.01 4.42 3.16
N VAL A 57 2.00 3.54 2.98
CA VAL A 57 1.93 2.13 3.34
C VAL A 57 2.79 1.91 4.58
N TYR A 58 2.18 1.39 5.64
CA TYR A 58 2.85 1.04 6.89
C TYR A 58 2.77 -0.46 7.09
N ILE A 59 3.93 -1.10 7.24
CA ILE A 59 4.05 -2.52 7.55
C ILE A 59 4.59 -2.63 8.96
N ILE A 60 3.78 -3.14 9.90
CA ILE A 60 4.15 -3.25 11.31
C ILE A 60 4.61 -4.69 11.56
N LYS A 61 5.89 -4.85 11.82
CA LYS A 61 6.50 -6.11 12.26
C LYS A 61 6.53 -6.07 13.80
N ASN A 62 5.72 -6.90 14.45
CA ASN A 62 5.69 -6.97 15.91
C ASN A 62 6.69 -8.04 16.37
N ASP A 63 7.86 -7.67 16.88
CA ASP A 63 8.83 -8.65 17.38
C ASP A 63 8.28 -9.50 18.54
#